data_AF-A0A8D8IZT9-F1
#
_entry.id   AF-A0A8D8IZT9-F1
#
_cell.length_a   1.000
_cell.length_b   1.000
_cell.length_c   1.000
_cell.angle_alpha   90.00
_cell.angle_beta   90.00
_cell.angle_gamma   90.00
#
_symmetry.space_group_name_H-M   'P 1'
#
loop_
_entity.id
_entity.type
_entity.pdbx_description
1 polymer ?
#
loop_
_entity_poly.entity_id
_entity_poly.type
_entity_poly.pdbx_seq_one_letter_code
_entity_poly.pdbx_strand_id
1 'polypeptide(L)'
;VFNIDGYEYTWNRDRMWRKTRSKNSGSSCIGTDPNRNFNAGWCTVGASSNPCSDTYCGSSPESEIESKNLANFIRTNKSVIKAYLTVHSYSQLLLFPYSYKYDLAAHHSELMSVSQGAIAALRSLYGTKYTSGPGAATIYPAAG
;
A
#
# COMPACT_ATOMS: atom_id res chain seq x y z
N VAL A 1 -11.82 -4.70 -7.40
CA VAL A 1 -11.48 -4.79 -5.96
C VAL A 1 -10.25 -5.67 -5.83
N PHE A 2 -9.19 -5.22 -5.13
CA PHE A 2 -7.91 -5.94 -5.05
C PHE A 2 -7.96 -7.08 -4.02
N ASN A 3 -8.35 -6.78 -2.77
CA ASN A 3 -8.54 -7.76 -1.70
C ASN A 3 -10.03 -8.15 -1.62
N ILE A 4 -10.43 -9.12 -2.45
CA ILE A 4 -11.84 -9.50 -2.62
C ILE A 4 -12.38 -10.20 -1.36
N ASP A 5 -11.63 -11.17 -0.83
CA ASP A 5 -12.04 -11.93 0.36
C ASP A 5 -12.15 -11.04 1.59
N GLY A 6 -11.19 -10.13 1.78
CA GLY A 6 -11.23 -9.15 2.85
C GLY A 6 -12.42 -8.20 2.69
N TYR A 7 -12.71 -7.75 1.47
CA TYR A 7 -13.88 -6.91 1.19
C TYR A 7 -15.18 -7.64 1.56
N GLU A 8 -15.40 -8.86 1.08
CA GLU A 8 -16.59 -9.66 1.43
C GLU A 8 -16.72 -9.84 2.96
N TYR A 9 -15.60 -10.10 3.64
CA TYR A 9 -15.58 -10.28 5.09
C TYR A 9 -16.07 -9.04 5.85
N THR A 10 -15.85 -7.83 5.30
CA THR A 10 -16.37 -6.58 5.89
C THR A 10 -17.89 -6.43 5.84
N TRP A 11 -18.56 -7.12 4.91
CA TRP A 11 -20.02 -7.10 4.81
C TRP A 11 -20.69 -8.13 5.72
N ASN A 12 -20.02 -9.27 5.90
CA ASN A 12 -20.64 -10.45 6.48
C ASN A 12 -20.21 -10.75 7.91
N ARG A 13 -19.09 -10.20 8.38
CA ARG A 13 -18.48 -10.59 9.68
C ARG A 13 -17.90 -9.41 10.46
N ASP A 14 -16.88 -8.75 9.92
CA ASP A 14 -16.16 -7.68 10.64
C ASP A 14 -15.93 -6.48 9.71
N ARG A 15 -16.72 -5.43 9.94
CA ARG A 15 -16.70 -4.21 9.13
C ARG A 15 -15.34 -3.51 9.10
N MET A 16 -14.50 -3.73 10.12
CA MET A 16 -13.19 -3.08 10.26
C MET A 16 -12.04 -3.95 9.75
N TRP A 17 -12.32 -5.13 9.20
CA TRP A 17 -11.31 -6.02 8.64
C TRP A 17 -10.55 -5.36 7.48
N ARG A 18 -9.21 -5.51 7.47
CA ARG A 18 -8.34 -4.88 6.46
C ARG A 18 -7.38 -5.83 5.74
N LYS A 19 -7.04 -6.96 6.35
CA LYS A 19 -6.08 -7.92 5.82
C LYS A 19 -6.70 -8.78 4.72
N THR A 20 -5.89 -9.58 4.03
CA THR A 20 -6.39 -10.71 3.22
C THR A 20 -7.07 -11.76 4.12
N ARG A 21 -7.53 -12.89 3.54
CA ARG A 21 -8.14 -14.00 4.29
C ARG A 21 -7.35 -15.31 4.25
N SER A 22 -6.07 -15.24 3.88
CA SER A 22 -5.16 -16.40 3.87
C SER A 22 -4.98 -16.99 5.27
N LYS A 23 -4.80 -18.31 5.34
CA LYS A 23 -4.47 -19.01 6.59
C LYS A 23 -2.96 -18.98 6.80
N ASN A 24 -2.52 -18.64 8.00
CA ASN A 24 -1.11 -18.60 8.35
C ASN A 24 -0.69 -19.93 9.01
N SER A 25 0.28 -20.64 8.41
CA SER A 25 0.77 -21.92 8.95
C SER A 25 1.29 -21.75 10.38
N GLY A 26 0.91 -22.65 11.30
CA GLY A 26 1.31 -22.58 12.71
C GLY A 26 0.64 -21.47 13.53
N SER A 27 -0.35 -20.76 12.98
CA SER A 27 -1.12 -19.73 13.69
C SER A 27 -2.61 -19.89 13.45
N SER A 28 -3.43 -19.54 14.45
CA SER A 28 -4.88 -19.39 14.29
C SER A 28 -5.27 -18.04 13.68
N CYS A 29 -4.34 -17.09 13.61
CA CYS A 29 -4.59 -15.75 13.08
C CYS A 29 -4.62 -15.74 11.56
N ILE A 30 -5.57 -14.99 10.99
CA ILE A 30 -5.90 -15.00 9.57
C ILE A 30 -5.41 -13.71 8.90
N GLY A 31 -4.93 -13.85 7.67
CA GLY A 31 -4.64 -12.76 6.76
C GLY A 31 -3.30 -12.09 6.97
N THR A 32 -2.86 -11.46 5.89
CA THR A 32 -1.66 -10.63 5.76
C THR A 32 -2.08 -9.22 5.37
N ASP A 33 -1.34 -8.21 5.81
CA ASP A 33 -1.50 -6.85 5.30
C ASP A 33 -0.99 -6.80 3.85
N PRO A 34 -1.87 -6.67 2.84
CA PRO A 34 -1.43 -6.70 1.46
C PRO A 34 -0.46 -5.58 1.11
N ASN A 35 -0.50 -4.45 1.83
CA ASN A 35 0.36 -3.28 1.62
C ASN A 35 1.61 -3.31 2.52
N ARG A 36 1.96 -4.49 3.04
CA ARG A 36 3.27 -4.83 3.65
C ARG A 36 3.89 -6.07 3.00
N ASN A 37 3.27 -6.57 1.93
CA ASN A 37 3.60 -7.86 1.33
C ASN A 37 4.35 -7.73 0.00
N PHE A 38 4.59 -6.53 -0.53
CA PHE A 38 5.36 -6.39 -1.78
C PHE A 38 6.86 -6.55 -1.55
N ASN A 39 7.60 -6.89 -2.60
CA ASN A 39 9.05 -7.06 -2.53
C ASN A 39 9.80 -5.70 -2.60
N ALA A 40 9.57 -4.83 -1.61
CA ALA A 40 10.20 -3.52 -1.48
C ALA A 40 10.65 -3.27 -0.04
N GLY A 41 11.89 -3.67 0.28
CA GLY A 41 12.40 -3.66 1.66
C GLY A 41 11.58 -4.54 2.60
N TRP A 42 10.95 -5.60 2.07
CA TRP A 42 9.90 -6.38 2.72
C TRP A 42 10.19 -6.67 4.20
N CYS A 43 9.22 -6.33 5.05
CA CYS A 43 9.22 -6.56 6.49
C CYS A 43 10.39 -5.94 7.30
N THR A 44 11.10 -4.94 6.76
CA THR A 44 12.24 -4.31 7.46
C THR A 44 11.85 -3.18 8.43
N VAL A 45 10.79 -2.43 8.14
CA VAL A 45 10.32 -1.30 8.97
C VAL A 45 8.81 -1.10 8.80
N GLY A 46 8.12 -0.67 9.87
CA GLY A 46 6.69 -0.33 9.83
C GLY A 46 5.75 -1.50 9.48
N ALA A 47 6.23 -2.73 9.62
CA ALA A 47 5.52 -3.98 9.41
C ALA A 47 5.79 -4.93 10.59
N SER A 48 4.99 -5.98 10.73
CA SER A 48 5.11 -6.97 11.80
C SER A 48 5.34 -8.36 11.24
N SER A 49 6.16 -9.16 11.92
CA SER A 49 6.31 -10.60 11.67
C SER A 49 5.32 -11.46 12.48
N ASN A 50 4.57 -10.88 13.41
CA ASN A 50 3.50 -11.58 14.14
C ASN A 50 2.24 -11.73 13.27
N PRO A 51 1.77 -12.97 12.95
CA PRO A 51 0.57 -13.21 12.13
C PRO A 51 -0.73 -12.59 12.67
N CYS A 52 -0.81 -12.34 13.97
CA CYS A 52 -1.96 -11.72 14.61
C CYS A 52 -1.95 -10.20 14.51
N SER A 53 -0.84 -9.59 14.11
CA SER A 53 -0.79 -8.15 13.88
C SER A 53 -1.63 -7.77 12.68
N ASP A 54 -2.25 -6.60 12.77
CA ASP A 54 -2.88 -5.93 11.66
C ASP A 54 -1.88 -5.65 10.53
N THR A 55 -0.64 -5.28 10.86
CA THR A 55 0.45 -4.97 9.89
C THR A 55 1.33 -6.17 9.57
N TYR A 56 0.80 -7.40 9.71
CA TYR A 56 1.55 -8.61 9.41
C TYR A 56 2.03 -8.61 7.95
N CYS A 57 3.33 -8.79 7.73
CA CYS A 57 3.96 -8.68 6.41
C CYS A 57 3.85 -9.93 5.54
N GLY A 58 3.31 -11.03 6.08
CA GLY A 58 3.22 -12.33 5.39
C GLY A 58 4.40 -13.24 5.71
N SER A 59 4.38 -14.45 5.16
CA SER A 59 5.46 -15.44 5.37
C SER A 59 6.69 -15.20 4.49
N SER A 60 6.50 -14.48 3.39
CA SER A 60 7.51 -14.11 2.40
C SER A 60 7.03 -12.88 1.62
N PRO A 61 7.90 -12.14 0.90
CA PRO A 61 7.42 -11.16 -0.06
C PRO A 61 6.54 -11.86 -1.09
N GLU A 62 5.43 -11.22 -1.44
CA GLU A 62 4.41 -11.69 -2.38
C GLU A 62 3.84 -13.07 -2.00
N SER A 63 3.68 -13.34 -0.70
CA SER A 63 3.02 -14.55 -0.20
C SER A 63 1.52 -14.59 -0.52
N GLU A 64 0.87 -13.42 -0.56
CA GLU A 64 -0.55 -13.32 -0.88
C GLU A 64 -0.78 -13.45 -2.38
N ILE A 65 -1.79 -14.22 -2.78
CA ILE A 65 -2.08 -14.46 -4.20
C ILE A 65 -2.49 -13.16 -4.90
N GLU A 66 -3.18 -12.26 -4.18
CA GLU A 66 -3.58 -10.93 -4.64
C GLU A 66 -2.35 -10.08 -4.97
N SER A 67 -1.40 -9.96 -4.04
CA SER A 67 -0.16 -9.21 -4.24
C SER A 67 0.72 -9.84 -5.31
N LYS A 68 0.87 -11.16 -5.30
CA LYS A 68 1.64 -11.92 -6.30
C LYS A 68 1.09 -11.74 -7.72
N ASN A 69 -0.22 -11.82 -7.89
CA ASN A 69 -0.85 -11.65 -9.20
C ASN A 69 -0.70 -10.22 -9.73
N LEU A 70 -0.88 -9.20 -8.88
CA LEU A 70 -0.67 -7.81 -9.27
C LEU A 70 0.81 -7.56 -9.64
N ALA A 71 1.74 -8.04 -8.82
CA ALA A 71 3.17 -7.90 -9.08
C ALA A 71 3.60 -8.60 -10.37
N ASN A 72 3.08 -9.82 -10.64
CA ASN A 72 3.28 -10.53 -11.90
C ASN A 72 2.72 -9.75 -13.09
N PHE A 73 1.49 -9.24 -13.00
CA PHE A 73 0.88 -8.44 -14.06
C PHE A 73 1.74 -7.21 -14.39
N ILE A 74 2.20 -6.48 -13.37
CA ILE A 74 3.07 -5.31 -13.57
C ILE A 74 4.40 -5.71 -14.20
N ARG A 75 5.04 -6.79 -13.72
CA ARG A 75 6.30 -7.29 -14.27
C ARG A 75 6.16 -7.64 -15.76
N THR A 76 5.10 -8.35 -16.14
CA THR A 76 4.84 -8.76 -17.53
C THR A 76 4.52 -7.57 -18.43
N ASN A 77 3.90 -6.51 -17.89
CA ASN A 77 3.46 -5.34 -18.66
C ASN A 77 4.32 -4.09 -18.41
N LYS A 78 5.53 -4.25 -17.88
CA LYS A 78 6.40 -3.13 -17.47
C LYS A 78 6.76 -2.19 -18.63
N SER A 79 6.83 -2.70 -19.86
CA SER A 79 7.14 -1.88 -21.04
C SER A 79 6.04 -0.87 -21.38
N VAL A 80 4.78 -1.18 -21.05
CA VAL A 80 3.61 -0.37 -21.41
C VAL A 80 3.06 0.45 -20.24
N ILE A 81 3.18 -0.03 -19.01
CA ILE A 81 2.72 0.70 -17.82
C ILE A 81 3.63 1.91 -17.58
N LYS A 82 3.07 3.13 -17.63
CA LYS A 82 3.80 4.39 -17.43
C LYS A 82 3.55 5.06 -16.08
N ALA A 83 2.44 4.72 -15.43
CA ALA A 83 2.08 5.21 -14.09
C ALA A 83 1.42 4.09 -13.29
N TYR A 84 1.63 4.11 -11.97
CA TYR A 84 0.97 3.22 -11.02
C TYR A 84 0.30 4.07 -9.94
N LEU A 85 -1.01 3.95 -9.82
CA LEU A 85 -1.82 4.65 -8.82
C LEU A 85 -2.54 3.60 -7.97
N THR A 86 -2.33 3.67 -6.65
CA THR A 86 -3.10 2.89 -5.67
C THR A 86 -3.90 3.86 -4.80
N VAL A 87 -5.12 3.48 -4.44
CA VAL A 87 -6.07 4.35 -3.74
C VAL A 87 -6.42 3.73 -2.39
N HIS A 88 -6.23 4.53 -1.34
CA HIS A 88 -6.51 4.17 0.04
C HIS A 88 -7.31 5.27 0.73
N SER A 89 -7.80 4.98 1.93
CA SER A 89 -8.43 5.95 2.82
C SER A 89 -8.04 5.64 4.28
N TYR A 90 -8.14 6.58 5.21
CA TYR A 90 -8.56 7.97 5.08
C TYR A 90 -7.34 8.92 5.10
N SER A 91 -7.51 10.14 5.60
CA SER A 91 -6.46 11.15 5.87
C SER A 91 -6.13 12.15 4.76
N GLN A 92 -6.74 12.04 3.58
CA GLN A 92 -6.59 13.03 2.49
C GLN A 92 -5.12 13.30 2.14
N LEU A 93 -4.39 12.22 1.82
CA LEU A 93 -2.98 12.28 1.45
C LEU A 93 -2.79 11.87 -0.02
N LEU A 94 -1.83 12.51 -0.70
CA LEU A 94 -1.32 12.08 -1.99
C LEU A 94 0.18 11.79 -1.84
N LEU A 95 0.50 10.50 -1.72
CA LEU A 95 1.85 10.05 -1.39
C LEU A 95 2.58 9.52 -2.63
N PHE A 96 3.90 9.68 -2.63
CA PHE A 96 4.78 9.06 -3.63
C PHE A 96 6.02 8.44 -2.96
N PRO A 97 6.83 7.64 -3.68
CA PRO A 97 7.98 6.98 -3.08
C PRO A 97 9.09 7.91 -2.55
N TYR A 98 9.90 7.46 -1.60
CA TYR A 98 9.83 6.15 -0.92
C TYR A 98 9.07 6.21 0.40
N SER A 99 8.56 5.04 0.82
CA SER A 99 7.98 4.83 2.16
C SER A 99 8.87 3.96 3.05
N TYR A 100 9.62 3.01 2.49
CA TYR A 100 10.43 2.06 3.28
C TYR A 100 11.79 2.63 3.71
N LYS A 101 12.16 3.82 3.23
CA LYS A 101 13.41 4.52 3.53
C LYS A 101 13.26 6.02 3.31
N TYR A 102 14.16 6.81 3.89
CA TYR A 102 14.15 8.27 3.80
C TYR A 102 14.87 8.84 2.57
N ASP A 103 15.52 8.00 1.77
CA ASP A 103 16.12 8.43 0.50
C ASP A 103 15.06 9.04 -0.42
N LEU A 104 15.47 10.01 -1.23
CA LEU A 104 14.62 10.57 -2.28
C LEU A 104 14.57 9.63 -3.49
N ALA A 105 13.42 9.55 -4.14
CA ALA A 105 13.29 8.90 -5.44
C ALA A 105 14.10 9.65 -6.52
N ALA A 106 14.57 8.94 -7.55
CA ALA A 106 15.40 9.53 -8.62
C ALA A 106 14.77 10.77 -9.28
N HIS A 107 13.45 10.80 -9.42
CA HIS A 107 12.69 11.92 -9.99
C HIS A 107 11.85 12.66 -8.93
N HIS A 108 12.39 12.80 -7.70
CA HIS A 108 11.65 13.38 -6.57
C HIS A 108 11.07 14.77 -6.87
N SER A 109 11.83 15.68 -7.47
CA SER A 109 11.36 17.04 -7.76
C SER A 109 10.18 17.06 -8.75
N GLU A 110 10.20 16.17 -9.73
CA GLU A 110 9.10 16.00 -10.69
C GLU A 110 7.85 15.44 -10.00
N LEU A 111 8.02 14.37 -9.20
CA LEU A 111 6.91 13.80 -8.41
C LEU A 111 6.31 14.83 -7.46
N MET A 112 7.13 15.66 -6.82
CA MET A 112 6.67 16.73 -5.95
C MET A 112 5.80 17.74 -6.73
N SER A 113 6.28 18.22 -7.89
CA SER A 113 5.54 19.15 -8.76
C SER A 113 4.20 18.56 -9.21
N VAL A 114 4.21 17.32 -9.71
CA VAL A 114 2.99 16.59 -10.13
C VAL A 114 2.02 16.43 -8.95
N SER A 115 2.53 16.06 -7.78
CA SER A 115 1.72 15.87 -6.58
C SER A 115 1.03 17.16 -6.13
N GLN A 116 1.74 18.29 -6.16
CA GLN A 116 1.24 19.60 -5.79
C GLN A 116 0.19 20.11 -6.78
N GLY A 117 0.43 19.92 -8.08
CA GLY A 117 -0.55 20.22 -9.13
C GLY A 117 -1.83 19.39 -8.97
N ALA A 118 -1.70 18.09 -8.68
CA ALA A 118 -2.83 17.20 -8.49
C ALA A 118 -3.70 17.59 -7.28
N ILE A 119 -3.11 17.89 -6.12
CA ILE A 119 -3.88 18.31 -4.94
C ILE A 119 -4.52 19.70 -5.12
N ALA A 120 -3.90 20.59 -5.88
CA ALA A 120 -4.47 21.89 -6.22
C ALA A 120 -5.71 21.73 -7.13
N ALA A 121 -5.60 20.87 -8.15
CA ALA A 121 -6.72 20.54 -9.02
C ALA A 121 -7.88 19.89 -8.24
N LEU A 122 -7.59 18.92 -7.37
CA LEU A 122 -8.59 18.29 -6.50
C LEU A 122 -9.31 19.33 -5.61
N ARG A 123 -8.55 20.24 -5.01
CA ARG A 123 -9.09 21.30 -4.15
C ARG A 123 -10.03 22.26 -4.89
N SER A 124 -9.82 22.48 -6.20
CA SER A 124 -10.57 23.50 -6.97
C SER A 124 -12.08 23.26 -7.04
N LEU A 125 -12.54 22.00 -6.90
CA LEU A 125 -13.95 21.66 -7.04
C LEU A 125 -14.74 21.87 -5.73
N TYR A 126 -14.25 21.35 -4.61
CA TYR A 126 -14.98 21.34 -3.33
C TYR A 126 -14.19 21.89 -2.14
N GLY A 127 -12.99 22.42 -2.35
CA GLY A 127 -12.15 22.97 -1.29
C GLY A 127 -11.47 21.93 -0.39
N THR A 128 -11.64 20.64 -0.66
CA THR A 128 -11.01 19.55 0.11
C THR A 128 -9.49 19.66 0.08
N LYS A 129 -8.87 19.72 1.27
CA LYS A 129 -7.43 19.93 1.42
C LYS A 129 -6.69 18.61 1.54
N TYR A 130 -5.74 18.37 0.64
CA TYR A 130 -4.83 17.24 0.69
C TYR A 130 -3.42 17.69 1.06
N THR A 131 -2.66 16.81 1.71
CA THR A 131 -1.21 16.95 1.90
C THR A 131 -0.50 15.99 0.95
N SER A 132 0.59 16.41 0.30
CA SER A 132 1.39 15.55 -0.58
C SER A 132 2.86 15.51 -0.20
N GLY A 133 3.53 14.40 -0.56
CA GLY A 133 4.96 14.23 -0.31
C GLY A 133 5.42 12.78 -0.33
N PRO A 134 6.73 12.54 -0.07
CA PRO A 134 7.27 11.19 0.02
C PRO A 134 6.71 10.46 1.24
N GLY A 135 6.31 9.21 1.08
CA GLY A 135 5.60 8.44 2.11
C GLY A 135 6.31 8.43 3.46
N ALA A 136 7.61 8.16 3.50
CA ALA A 136 8.37 8.04 4.75
C ALA A 136 8.35 9.34 5.60
N ALA A 137 8.38 10.51 4.94
CA ALA A 137 8.40 11.81 5.61
C ALA A 137 6.99 12.39 5.85
N THR A 138 6.01 12.04 5.01
CA THR A 138 4.65 12.60 5.10
C THR A 138 3.72 11.78 6.00
N ILE A 139 3.91 10.46 6.09
CA ILE A 139 3.10 9.60 6.97
C ILE A 139 3.96 8.94 8.06
N TYR A 140 4.77 7.95 7.71
CA TYR A 140 5.75 7.25 8.55
C TYR A 140 6.50 6.22 7.69
N PRO A 141 7.68 5.74 8.11
CA PRO A 141 8.40 4.66 7.44
C PRO A 141 7.64 3.34 7.45
N ALA A 142 7.43 2.75 6.29
CA ALA A 142 6.75 1.46 6.13
C ALA A 142 7.25 0.73 4.89
N ALA A 143 7.61 -0.54 5.08
CA ALA A 143 8.11 -1.42 4.03
C ALA A 143 7.08 -2.42 3.52
N GLY A 144 7.38 -3.01 2.36
CA GLY A 144 6.49 -3.91 1.62
C GLY A 144 5.36 -3.19 0.90
#